data_AF-A0A163V2N9-F1
#
_entry.id   AF-A0A163V2N9-F1
#
_cell.length_a   1.000
_cell.length_b   1.000
_cell.length_c   1.000
_cell.angle_alpha   90.00
_cell.angle_beta   90.00
_cell.angle_gamma   90.00
#
_symmetry.space_group_name_H-M   'P 1'
#
loop_
_entity.id
_entity.type
_entity.pdbx_description
1 polymer ?
#
loop_
_entity_poly.entity_id
_entity_poly.type
_entity_poly.pdbx_seq_one_letter_code
_entity_poly.pdbx_strand_id
1 'polypeptide(L)' 'MDETFDAGTYVAQMEKVMGLAVDDDWREGVEANMAATARAAELVLAFPLEEEVEAAPVFVP' A
#
# COMPACT_ATOMS: atom_id res chain seq x y z
N MET A 1 0.74 -17.69 -3.72
CA MET A 1 -0.64 -17.18 -3.65
C MET A 1 -0.68 -16.04 -4.64
N ASP A 2 -1.35 -16.23 -5.77
CA ASP A 2 -1.59 -15.16 -6.73
C ASP A 2 -3.03 -14.72 -6.51
N GLU A 3 -3.24 -14.04 -5.39
CA GLU A 3 -4.48 -13.28 -5.17
C GLU A 3 -4.18 -11.86 -5.62
N THR A 4 -4.71 -11.48 -6.77
CA THR A 4 -4.66 -10.12 -7.27
C THR A 4 -5.20 -9.18 -6.18
N PHE A 5 -4.44 -8.15 -5.83
CA PHE A 5 -4.83 -7.17 -4.83
C PHE A 5 -6.12 -6.44 -5.23
N ASP A 6 -7.17 -6.55 -4.38
CA ASP A 6 -8.43 -5.81 -4.54
C ASP A 6 -8.38 -4.49 -3.75
N ALA A 7 -8.15 -3.40 -4.47
CA ALA A 7 -8.05 -2.07 -3.89
C ALA A 7 -9.36 -1.60 -3.23
N GLY A 8 -10.53 -1.92 -3.78
CA GLY A 8 -11.82 -1.46 -3.25
C GLY A 8 -12.14 -2.11 -1.90
N THR A 9 -11.98 -3.44 -1.83
CA THR A 9 -12.14 -4.17 -0.56
C THR A 9 -11.14 -3.69 0.48
N TYR A 10 -9.88 -3.48 0.09
CA TYR A 10 -8.84 -3.00 1.01
C TYR A 10 -9.13 -1.59 1.54
N VAL A 11 -9.52 -0.65 0.68
CA VAL A 11 -9.90 0.72 1.10
C VAL A 11 -11.05 0.68 2.09
N ALA A 12 -12.12 -0.07 1.80
CA ALA A 12 -13.28 -0.19 2.69
C ALA A 12 -12.93 -0.82 4.06
N GLN A 13 -11.95 -1.71 4.11
CA GLN A 13 -11.42 -2.25 5.38
C GLN A 13 -10.62 -1.18 6.13
N MET A 14 -9.72 -0.48 5.44
CA MET A 14 -8.83 0.50 6.05
C MET A 14 -9.57 1.74 6.54
N GLU A 15 -10.68 2.16 5.92
CA GLU A 15 -11.56 3.20 6.46
C GLU A 15 -12.01 2.88 7.90
N LYS A 16 -12.35 1.61 8.16
CA LYS A 16 -12.77 1.15 9.50
C LYS A 16 -11.61 1.07 10.48
N VAL A 17 -10.47 0.53 10.04
CA VAL A 17 -9.28 0.39 10.89
C VAL A 17 -8.73 1.75 11.31
N MET A 18 -8.70 2.71 10.38
CA MET A 18 -8.15 4.05 10.59
C MET A 18 -9.18 5.01 11.22
N GLY A 19 -10.47 4.65 11.23
CA GLY A 19 -11.54 5.55 11.65
C GLY A 19 -11.65 6.78 10.75
N LEU A 20 -11.31 6.64 9.46
CA LEU A 20 -11.28 7.70 8.47
C LEU A 20 -12.29 7.40 7.38
N ALA A 21 -13.32 8.23 7.25
CA ALA A 21 -14.28 8.13 6.16
C ALA A 21 -13.70 8.73 4.87
N VAL A 22 -13.84 8.01 3.76
CA VAL A 22 -13.58 8.50 2.40
C VAL A 22 -14.92 8.95 1.82
N ASP A 23 -14.98 10.23 1.44
CA ASP A 23 -16.12 10.78 0.72
C ASP A 23 -16.35 10.02 -0.60
N ASP A 24 -17.61 9.81 -0.97
CA ASP A 24 -17.97 9.04 -2.16
C ASP A 24 -17.44 9.70 -3.44
N ASP A 25 -17.33 11.03 -3.48
CA ASP A 25 -16.75 11.77 -4.61
C ASP A 25 -15.24 11.49 -4.77
N TRP A 26 -14.56 11.00 -3.73
CA TRP A 26 -13.12 10.71 -3.74
C TRP A 26 -12.81 9.22 -3.85
N ARG A 27 -13.79 8.35 -3.61
CA ARG A 27 -13.60 6.90 -3.49
C ARG A 27 -12.92 6.28 -4.71
N GLU A 28 -13.43 6.58 -5.91
CA GLU A 28 -12.84 6.07 -7.17
C GLU A 28 -11.36 6.48 -7.30
N GLY A 29 -11.05 7.74 -6.98
CA GLY A 29 -9.67 8.24 -7.02
C GLY A 29 -8.76 7.57 -5.99
N VAL A 30 -9.25 7.33 -4.77
CA VAL A 30 -8.49 6.65 -3.72
C VAL A 30 -8.19 5.20 -4.13
N GLU A 31 -9.19 4.46 -4.59
CA GLU A 31 -9.05 3.07 -5.04
C GLU A 31 -8.07 2.95 -6.22
N ALA A 32 -8.15 3.86 -7.19
CA ALA A 32 -7.23 3.90 -8.33
C ALA A 32 -5.77 4.15 -7.89
N ASN A 33 -5.55 5.04 -6.93
CA ASN A 33 -4.21 5.32 -6.39
C ASN A 33 -3.66 4.13 -5.59
N MET A 34 -4.51 3.42 -4.84
CA MET A 34 -4.10 2.20 -4.13
C MET A 34 -3.70 1.10 -5.11
N ALA A 35 -4.45 0.88 -6.19
CA ALA A 35 -4.10 -0.07 -7.24
C ALA A 35 -2.81 0.32 -7.99
N ALA A 36 -2.59 1.61 -8.22
CA ALA A 36 -1.32 2.09 -8.79
C ALA A 36 -0.14 1.86 -7.84
N THR A 37 -0.34 2.10 -6.54
CA THR A 37 0.68 1.89 -5.51
C THR A 37 1.04 0.42 -5.37
N ALA A 38 0.06 -0.49 -5.41
CA ALA A 38 0.30 -1.93 -5.37
C ALA A 38 1.22 -2.39 -6.52
N ARG A 39 0.94 -1.95 -7.76
CA ARG A 39 1.79 -2.22 -8.93
C ARG A 39 3.20 -1.66 -8.79
N ALA A 40 3.35 -0.46 -8.20
CA ALA A 40 4.67 0.11 -7.94
C ALA A 40 5.41 -0.66 -6.83
N ALA A 41 4.69 -1.11 -5.80
CA ALA A 41 5.23 -1.91 -4.70
C ALA A 41 5.73 -3.28 -5.18
N GLU A 42 5.04 -3.91 -6.14
CA GLU A 42 5.51 -5.17 -6.75
C GLU A 42 6.93 -5.06 -7.31
N LEU A 43 7.26 -3.92 -7.93
CA LEU A 43 8.62 -3.68 -8.42
C LEU A 43 9.65 -3.65 -7.28
N VAL A 44 9.28 -3.11 -6.12
CA VAL A 44 10.16 -3.03 -4.95
C VAL A 44 10.25 -4.38 -4.22
N LEU A 45 9.14 -5.10 -4.10
CA LEU A 45 9.06 -6.41 -3.43
C LEU A 45 9.72 -7.53 -4.24
N ALA A 46 9.88 -7.35 -5.55
CA ALA A 46 10.60 -8.30 -6.41
C ALA A 46 12.12 -8.32 -6.16
N PHE A 47 12.68 -7.30 -5.51
CA PHE A 47 14.08 -7.31 -5.11
C PHE A 47 14.29 -8.29 -3.95
N PRO A 48 15.23 -9.25 -4.04
CA PRO A 48 15.54 -10.13 -2.93
C PRO A 48 16.15 -9.32 -1.78
N LEU A 49 15.62 -9.49 -0.57
CA LEU A 49 16.15 -8.90 0.66
C LEU A 49 16.73 -10.01 1.53
N GLU A 50 18.03 -9.88 1.86
CA GLU A 50 18.70 -10.75 2.83
C GLU A 50 18.21 -10.40 4.25
N GLU A 51 18.24 -11.36 5.17
CA GLU A 51 17.74 -11.16 6.55
C GLU A 51 18.52 -10.06 7.29
N GLU A 52 19.79 -9.89 6.94
CA GLU A 52 20.72 -8.94 7.55
C GLU A 52 20.60 -7.52 6.97
N VAL A 53 19.76 -7.30 5.96
CA VAL A 53 19.52 -5.96 5.40
C VAL A 53 18.70 -5.13 6.38
N GLU A 54 19.35 -4.12 6.96
CA GLU A 54 18.71 -3.13 7.81
C GLU A 54 18.09 -1.99 7.00
N ALA A 55 17.14 -1.27 7.62
CA ALA A 55 16.57 -0.07 7.02
C ALA A 55 17.67 0.98 6.75
N ALA A 56 17.49 1.78 5.69
CA ALA A 56 18.44 2.82 5.33
C ALA A 56 18.70 3.76 6.52
N PRO A 57 19.97 4.09 6.81
CA PRO A 57 20.31 4.88 7.99
C PRO A 57 19.70 6.28 7.92
N VAL A 58 19.14 6.74 9.04
CA VAL A 58 18.69 8.13 9.22
C VAL A 58 19.74 8.86 10.07
N PHE A 59 19.97 10.12 9.74
CA PHE A 59 21.05 10.98 10.24
C PHE A 59 21.31 10.90 11.76
N VAL A 60 22.59 10.91 12.12
CA VAL A 60 23.10 11.00 13.51
C VAL A 60 23.75 12.39 13.69
N PRO A 61 23.42 13.16 14.76
CA PRO A 61 23.96 14.50 15.00
C PRO A 61 25.48 14.57 15.09
#